data_AF-A0A9P9HZR5-F1
#
_entry.id   AF-A0A9P9HZR5-F1
#
_cell.length_a   1.000
_cell.length_b   1.000
_cell.length_c   1.000
_cell.angle_alpha   90.00
_cell.angle_beta   90.00
_cell.angle_gamma   90.00
#
_symmetry.space_group_name_H-M   'P 1'
#
loop_
_entity.id
_entity.type
_entity.pdbx_description
1 polymer ?
#
loop_
_entity_poly.entity_id
_entity_poly.type
_entity_poly.pdbx_seq_one_letter_code
_entity_poly.pdbx_strand_id
1 'polypeptide(L)'
;MLRLFLCRPTTWRTGFRVARPQPLHTTAIRYNSIAVTETPRGAEQETREIIALDRLLRIVRARSNPDVRTIMPIRTPGLYAEHLSHVIDGAGVSHSQSQVSQASADTAPPSARAMHDSYSEVMLPLRSNAILFEQFINANGGIRTGKLMEQLDALAGSIAYKHILGSDVHSLGSIEDRGLYVVTAAVDRIDMLKPVSTSQSVADLRLSGNVIYTGRSSMEIAVKMEALYSDDSEPLTLMIGRFSMVCRDAATHSSRAVGALELSTDDERQLFAYGEGHQKRKKAQSLTSLDRVPPSSEEASVLHSFFLANGKAVRKLEPTDATERVTMKSTRLQNCFMMFPQERNVHGKVFGGHLMRLAYELGFTNSSLFARGPVRFLSLDEISFKRPVNIGSIVRPPWTDWDAMFGRCFDVC
;
A
#
# COMPACT_ATOMS: atom_id res chain seq x y z
N MET A 1 -3.59 20.10 -0.06
CA MET A 1 -3.27 21.53 -0.27
C MET A 1 -1.81 21.75 0.09
N LEU A 2 -1.15 22.80 -0.47
CA LEU A 2 0.31 23.11 -0.44
C LEU A 2 1.19 22.21 -1.33
N ARG A 3 2.40 22.54 -1.82
CA ARG A 3 3.22 23.78 -2.10
C ARG A 3 4.53 23.31 -2.82
N LEU A 4 4.85 23.65 -4.08
CA LEU A 4 6.10 23.19 -4.76
C LEU A 4 6.80 24.17 -5.72
N PHE A 5 8.09 23.92 -5.98
CA PHE A 5 9.08 24.62 -6.83
C PHE A 5 9.77 23.60 -7.81
N LEU A 6 10.15 24.07 -9.02
CA LEU A 6 10.56 23.25 -10.20
C LEU A 6 12.08 23.07 -10.42
N CYS A 7 12.48 21.98 -11.11
CA CYS A 7 13.80 21.83 -11.78
C CYS A 7 13.70 21.00 -13.10
N ARG A 8 14.58 21.29 -14.09
CA ARG A 8 14.47 21.00 -15.55
C ARG A 8 14.94 19.59 -16.03
N PRO A 9 14.46 19.09 -17.19
CA PRO A 9 15.09 17.97 -17.94
C PRO A 9 15.46 18.25 -19.42
N THR A 10 16.29 17.37 -20.00
CA THR A 10 16.77 17.30 -21.42
C THR A 10 16.17 16.12 -22.21
N THR A 11 16.17 16.21 -23.54
CA THR A 11 15.26 15.55 -24.52
C THR A 11 15.87 14.39 -25.33
N TRP A 12 15.04 13.41 -25.78
CA TRP A 12 15.24 12.59 -27.01
C TRP A 12 13.90 12.13 -27.68
N ARG A 13 13.88 11.90 -29.02
CA ARG A 13 12.72 11.54 -29.89
C ARG A 13 12.87 10.09 -30.42
N THR A 14 11.79 9.27 -30.53
CA THR A 14 11.11 8.83 -31.79
C THR A 14 9.79 8.04 -31.53
N GLY A 15 8.83 8.04 -32.48
CA GLY A 15 8.23 6.77 -32.94
C GLY A 15 6.78 6.33 -32.68
N PHE A 16 5.98 6.95 -31.81
CA PHE A 16 4.52 6.73 -31.69
C PHE A 16 3.85 8.10 -31.47
N ARG A 17 2.52 8.25 -31.63
CA ARG A 17 1.82 9.47 -31.17
C ARG A 17 1.82 9.52 -29.63
N VAL A 18 3.01 9.70 -29.07
CA VAL A 18 3.26 10.16 -27.71
C VAL A 18 3.14 11.67 -27.79
N ALA A 19 2.18 12.24 -27.06
CA ALA A 19 2.11 13.69 -26.90
C ALA A 19 3.45 14.17 -26.33
N ARG A 20 4.25 14.84 -27.16
CA ARG A 20 5.47 15.49 -26.71
C ARG A 20 5.10 16.83 -26.09
N PRO A 21 5.63 17.21 -24.93
CA PRO A 21 5.53 18.58 -24.47
C PRO A 21 6.35 19.47 -25.42
N GLN A 22 5.73 20.56 -25.90
CA GLN A 22 6.46 21.63 -26.58
C GLN A 22 7.28 22.42 -25.56
N PRO A 23 8.51 22.86 -25.89
CA PRO A 23 9.27 23.74 -25.01
C PRO A 23 8.69 25.16 -25.12
N LEU A 24 7.95 25.61 -24.11
CA LEU A 24 7.64 27.02 -23.93
C LEU A 24 8.65 27.66 -22.99
N HIS A 25 9.13 28.83 -23.37
CA HIS A 25 10.12 29.63 -22.66
C HIS A 25 9.73 29.85 -21.19
N THR A 26 10.60 29.41 -20.28
CA THR A 26 10.49 29.66 -18.83
C THR A 26 10.51 31.15 -18.55
N THR A 27 9.37 31.70 -18.12
CA THR A 27 9.35 32.88 -17.24
C THR A 27 8.98 32.37 -15.85
N ALA A 28 9.85 32.60 -14.87
CA ALA A 28 9.68 32.13 -13.50
C ALA A 28 8.52 32.87 -12.82
N ILE A 29 7.31 32.29 -12.84
CA ILE A 29 6.17 32.80 -12.10
C ILE A 29 6.14 32.07 -10.75
N ARG A 30 6.41 32.82 -9.68
CA ARG A 30 6.27 32.35 -8.29
C ARG A 30 4.79 32.07 -8.03
N TYR A 31 4.43 30.80 -7.88
CA TYR A 31 3.08 30.41 -7.48
C TYR A 31 2.89 30.56 -5.96
N ASN A 32 2.12 31.57 -5.58
CA ASN A 32 1.50 31.66 -4.25
C ASN A 32 0.39 30.63 -4.14
N SER A 33 0.80 29.43 -3.79
CA SER A 33 -0.06 28.35 -3.29
C SER A 33 -0.83 28.82 -2.07
N ILE A 34 -2.15 28.85 -2.23
CA ILE A 34 -3.13 29.05 -1.17
C ILE A 34 -2.98 27.84 -0.24
N ALA A 35 -2.52 28.12 0.97
CA ALA A 35 -2.44 27.15 2.04
C ALA A 35 -3.87 26.83 2.52
N VAL A 36 -4.28 25.56 2.51
CA VAL A 36 -5.29 25.12 3.48
C VAL A 36 -4.42 25.04 4.71
N THR A 37 -4.80 25.88 5.65
CA THR A 37 -4.34 25.81 7.02
C THR A 37 -4.81 24.48 7.60
N GLU A 38 -4.17 23.37 7.20
CA GLU A 38 -3.93 22.30 8.15
C GLU A 38 -3.07 22.94 9.23
N THR A 39 -3.55 22.90 10.47
CA THR A 39 -2.84 23.46 11.61
C THR A 39 -1.39 22.94 11.62
N PRO A 40 -0.36 23.82 11.61
CA PRO A 40 1.05 23.41 11.47
C PRO A 40 1.52 22.41 12.55
N ARG A 41 0.83 22.37 13.69
CA ARG A 41 1.06 21.41 14.77
C ARG A 41 0.80 19.95 14.38
N GLY A 42 -0.14 19.68 13.48
CA GLY A 42 -0.48 18.31 13.06
C GLY A 42 0.60 17.67 12.19
N ALA A 43 1.09 18.40 11.18
CA ALA A 43 2.12 17.90 10.26
C ALA A 43 3.47 17.66 10.96
N GLU A 44 3.86 18.54 11.90
CA GLU A 44 5.07 18.35 12.70
C GLU A 44 4.94 17.11 13.60
N GLN A 45 3.78 16.90 14.21
CA GLN A 45 3.52 15.73 15.04
C GLN A 45 3.58 14.44 14.21
N GLU A 46 2.94 14.39 13.04
CA GLU A 46 3.02 13.25 12.12
C GLU A 46 4.46 12.94 11.70
N THR A 47 5.25 13.97 11.39
CA THR A 47 6.66 13.80 11.01
C THR A 47 7.47 13.20 12.17
N ARG A 48 7.21 13.64 13.41
CA ARG A 48 7.84 13.06 14.61
C ARG A 48 7.41 11.61 14.85
N GLU A 49 6.13 11.29 14.66
CA GLU A 49 5.61 9.92 14.76
C GLU A 49 6.33 9.00 13.76
N ILE A 50 6.52 9.45 12.51
CA ILE A 50 7.23 8.68 11.47
C ILE A 50 8.71 8.44 11.84
N ILE A 51 9.42 9.46 12.33
CA ILE A 51 10.82 9.34 12.74
C ILE A 51 10.96 8.40 13.94
N ALA A 52 10.05 8.48 14.91
CA ALA A 52 10.01 7.57 16.04
C ALA A 52 9.76 6.12 15.59
N LEU A 53 8.79 5.93 14.69
CA LEU A 53 8.47 4.63 14.12
C LEU A 53 9.67 4.02 13.39
N ASP A 54 10.37 4.82 12.56
CA ASP A 54 11.60 4.43 11.88
C ASP A 54 12.66 3.87 12.85
N ARG A 55 12.90 4.58 13.97
CA ARG A 55 13.83 4.16 15.01
C ARG A 55 13.38 2.86 15.68
N LEU A 56 12.12 2.76 16.09
CA LEU A 56 11.58 1.58 16.78
C LEU A 56 11.66 0.32 15.90
N LEU A 57 11.36 0.43 14.61
CA LEU A 57 11.47 -0.69 13.67
C LEU A 57 12.92 -1.18 13.52
N ARG A 58 13.93 -0.28 13.58
CA ARG A 58 15.35 -0.71 13.61
C ARG A 58 15.68 -1.51 14.87
N ILE A 59 15.11 -1.15 16.02
CA ILE A 59 15.35 -1.86 17.28
C ILE A 59 14.78 -3.28 17.23
N VAL A 60 13.53 -3.43 16.73
CA VAL A 60 12.91 -4.77 16.55
C VAL A 60 13.73 -5.62 15.59
N ARG A 61 14.22 -5.03 14.49
CA ARG A 61 15.11 -5.70 13.54
C ARG A 61 16.40 -6.20 14.19
N ALA A 62 17.03 -5.40 15.06
CA ALA A 62 18.27 -5.80 15.72
C ALA A 62 18.10 -7.02 16.64
N ARG A 63 16.89 -7.21 17.20
CA ARG A 63 16.54 -8.36 18.05
C ARG A 63 16.11 -9.60 17.26
N SER A 64 15.74 -9.46 15.99
CA SER A 64 15.24 -10.59 15.20
C SER A 64 16.36 -11.53 14.79
N ASN A 65 16.12 -12.84 14.92
CA ASN A 65 17.05 -13.88 14.51
C ASN A 65 17.29 -13.80 12.98
N PRO A 66 18.54 -13.57 12.52
CA PRO A 66 18.90 -13.51 11.10
C PRO A 66 18.45 -14.73 10.28
N ASP A 67 18.54 -15.93 10.86
CA ASP A 67 18.26 -17.19 10.15
C ASP A 67 16.80 -17.32 9.73
N VAL A 68 15.93 -16.58 10.41
CA VAL A 68 14.48 -16.69 10.24
C VAL A 68 13.89 -15.48 9.53
N ARG A 69 14.69 -14.53 9.03
CA ARG A 69 14.18 -13.31 8.36
C ARG A 69 13.54 -13.56 6.99
N THR A 70 13.37 -14.82 6.60
CA THR A 70 12.81 -15.23 5.31
C THR A 70 11.34 -14.84 5.18
N ILE A 71 10.90 -14.74 3.92
CA ILE A 71 9.48 -14.60 3.58
C ILE A 71 8.86 -15.96 3.29
N MET A 72 7.59 -16.08 3.65
CA MET A 72 6.72 -17.13 3.15
C MET A 72 6.16 -16.70 1.79
N PRO A 73 6.23 -17.55 0.75
CA PRO A 73 5.65 -17.24 -0.54
C PRO A 73 4.12 -17.21 -0.48
N ILE A 74 3.53 -16.02 -0.61
CA ILE A 74 2.05 -15.81 -0.64
C ILE A 74 1.48 -15.95 -2.05
N ARG A 75 2.36 -15.84 -3.04
CA ARG A 75 2.05 -16.24 -4.40
C ARG A 75 2.56 -17.63 -4.59
N THR A 76 1.67 -18.54 -4.96
CA THR A 76 2.07 -19.87 -5.39
C THR A 76 2.55 -19.76 -6.83
N PRO A 77 3.83 -20.04 -7.14
CA PRO A 77 4.28 -20.20 -8.53
C PRO A 77 3.82 -21.54 -9.14
N GLY A 78 2.80 -22.19 -8.57
CA GLY A 78 2.26 -23.46 -9.03
C GLY A 78 1.41 -23.31 -10.28
N LEU A 79 1.48 -24.31 -11.15
CA LEU A 79 0.72 -24.33 -12.41
C LEU A 79 -0.78 -24.26 -12.08
N TYR A 80 -1.52 -23.51 -12.89
CA TYR A 80 -2.99 -23.47 -12.71
C TYR A 80 -3.62 -24.87 -12.82
N ALA A 81 -3.01 -25.75 -13.64
CA ALA A 81 -3.41 -27.14 -13.79
C ALA A 81 -3.35 -27.94 -12.48
N GLU A 82 -2.32 -27.74 -11.65
CA GLU A 82 -2.18 -28.44 -10.35
C GLU A 82 -3.27 -28.00 -9.37
N HIS A 83 -3.65 -26.72 -9.41
CA HIS A 83 -4.77 -26.24 -8.60
C HIS A 83 -6.10 -26.82 -9.07
N LEU A 84 -6.31 -26.97 -10.38
CA LEU A 84 -7.50 -27.61 -10.93
C LEU A 84 -7.60 -29.08 -10.52
N SER A 85 -6.49 -29.83 -10.51
CA SER A 85 -6.52 -31.23 -10.04
C SER A 85 -6.96 -31.33 -8.58
N HIS A 86 -6.49 -30.46 -7.68
CA HIS A 86 -6.97 -30.43 -6.30
C HIS A 86 -8.46 -30.10 -6.17
N VAL A 87 -8.98 -29.19 -7.00
CA VAL A 87 -10.42 -28.87 -7.03
C VAL A 87 -11.25 -30.03 -7.59
N ILE A 88 -10.75 -30.73 -8.61
CA ILE A 88 -11.43 -31.88 -9.24
C ILE A 88 -11.44 -33.09 -8.30
N ASP A 89 -10.32 -33.38 -7.63
CA ASP A 89 -10.22 -34.47 -6.65
C ASP A 89 -11.13 -34.21 -5.44
N GLY A 90 -11.26 -32.95 -5.00
CA GLY A 90 -12.21 -32.54 -3.96
C GLY A 90 -13.69 -32.60 -4.39
N ALA A 91 -13.97 -32.44 -5.69
CA ALA A 91 -15.33 -32.54 -6.25
C ALA A 91 -15.77 -33.98 -6.57
N GLY A 92 -14.84 -34.94 -6.64
CA GLY A 92 -15.10 -36.35 -6.93
C GLY A 92 -15.55 -37.19 -5.73
N VAL A 93 -15.47 -36.68 -4.51
CA VAL A 93 -15.91 -37.39 -3.31
C VAL A 93 -17.43 -37.19 -3.12
N SER A 94 -18.19 -38.04 -3.79
CA SER A 94 -19.58 -38.32 -3.41
C SER A 94 -19.66 -38.65 -1.91
N HIS A 95 -20.58 -37.99 -1.20
CA HIS A 95 -20.86 -38.18 0.22
C HIS A 95 -21.14 -39.66 0.54
N SER A 96 -20.10 -40.42 0.89
CA SER A 96 -20.23 -41.48 1.87
C SER A 96 -20.04 -40.82 3.23
N GLN A 97 -21.01 -41.02 4.11
CA GLN A 97 -20.97 -40.61 5.51
C GLN A 97 -19.90 -41.41 6.25
N SER A 98 -18.64 -41.13 5.94
CA SER A 98 -17.52 -41.41 6.83
C SER A 98 -17.65 -40.40 7.95
N GLN A 99 -17.93 -40.88 9.16
CA GLN A 99 -17.88 -40.08 10.37
C GLN A 99 -16.59 -39.25 10.35
N VAL A 100 -16.74 -37.97 10.05
CA VAL A 100 -15.71 -36.98 10.35
C VAL A 100 -15.64 -37.00 11.86
N SER A 101 -14.66 -37.74 12.39
CA SER A 101 -14.14 -37.44 13.71
C SER A 101 -13.91 -35.94 13.70
N GLN A 102 -14.71 -35.22 14.49
CA GLN A 102 -14.44 -33.85 14.85
C GLN A 102 -13.05 -33.89 15.49
N ALA A 103 -12.00 -33.76 14.68
CA ALA A 103 -10.73 -33.29 15.14
C ALA A 103 -11.06 -31.90 15.66
N SER A 104 -11.27 -31.83 16.97
CA SER A 104 -11.38 -30.62 17.75
C SER A 104 -10.37 -29.64 17.18
N ALA A 105 -10.86 -28.61 16.49
CA ALA A 105 -10.06 -27.45 16.16
C ALA A 105 -9.35 -27.08 17.45
N ASP A 106 -8.01 -27.12 17.45
CA ASP A 106 -7.18 -26.84 18.61
C ASP A 106 -7.78 -25.70 19.42
N THR A 107 -8.43 -26.05 20.52
CA THR A 107 -9.09 -25.14 21.46
C THR A 107 -8.07 -24.38 22.31
N ALA A 108 -6.78 -24.50 21.99
CA ALA A 108 -5.74 -23.69 22.59
C ALA A 108 -5.89 -22.25 22.07
N PRO A 109 -6.02 -21.25 22.97
CA PRO A 109 -5.96 -19.86 22.54
C PRO A 109 -4.62 -19.62 21.83
N PRO A 110 -4.62 -18.82 20.75
CA PRO A 110 -3.39 -18.57 20.00
C PRO A 110 -2.33 -17.97 20.94
N SER A 111 -1.13 -18.53 20.91
CA SER A 111 -0.05 -18.13 21.82
C SER A 111 0.34 -16.67 21.59
N ALA A 112 0.69 -15.99 22.69
CA ALA A 112 1.29 -14.66 22.59
C ALA A 112 2.67 -14.77 21.95
N ARG A 113 3.06 -13.74 21.18
CA ARG A 113 4.33 -13.74 20.44
C ARG A 113 4.98 -12.38 20.44
N ALA A 114 6.31 -12.37 20.40
CA ALA A 114 7.05 -11.13 20.37
C ALA A 114 7.04 -10.51 18.95
N MET A 115 7.24 -9.20 18.86
CA MET A 115 7.24 -8.50 17.56
C MET A 115 8.35 -9.02 16.63
N HIS A 116 9.52 -9.36 17.20
CA HIS A 116 10.68 -9.83 16.44
C HIS A 116 10.50 -11.23 15.84
N ASP A 117 9.58 -12.05 16.36
CA ASP A 117 9.25 -13.38 15.80
C ASP A 117 8.60 -13.25 14.41
N SER A 118 7.80 -12.20 14.24
CA SER A 118 7.11 -11.90 12.98
C SER A 118 7.98 -11.15 11.97
N TYR A 119 9.18 -10.71 12.36
CA TYR A 119 10.05 -9.91 11.48
C TYR A 119 10.45 -10.72 10.25
N SER A 120 10.27 -10.13 9.07
CA SER A 120 10.72 -10.67 7.78
C SER A 120 11.32 -9.57 6.93
N GLU A 121 12.28 -9.93 6.08
CA GLU A 121 12.88 -9.03 5.11
C GLU A 121 13.08 -9.68 3.74
N VAL A 122 13.01 -8.85 2.69
CA VAL A 122 13.28 -9.21 1.31
C VAL A 122 14.34 -8.26 0.79
N MET A 123 15.40 -8.85 0.28
CA MET A 123 16.46 -8.14 -0.42
C MET A 123 16.13 -8.10 -1.91
N LEU A 124 16.11 -6.90 -2.48
CA LEU A 124 15.98 -6.66 -3.91
C LEU A 124 17.35 -6.16 -4.43
N PRO A 125 18.21 -7.07 -4.92
CA PRO A 125 19.53 -6.72 -5.43
C PRO A 125 19.43 -6.06 -6.82
N LEU A 126 18.84 -4.86 -6.87
CA LEU A 126 18.59 -4.11 -8.10
C LEU A 126 19.88 -3.65 -8.79
N ARG A 127 20.98 -3.50 -8.04
CA ARG A 127 22.27 -3.12 -8.61
C ARG A 127 22.95 -4.30 -9.31
N SER A 128 22.98 -5.46 -8.65
CA SER A 128 23.73 -6.63 -9.14
C SER A 128 22.90 -7.54 -10.06
N ASN A 129 21.57 -7.51 -9.97
CA ASN A 129 20.68 -8.32 -10.79
C ASN A 129 19.91 -7.47 -11.81
N ALA A 130 20.45 -7.39 -13.04
CA ALA A 130 19.85 -6.63 -14.13
C ALA A 130 18.44 -7.14 -14.53
N ILE A 131 18.21 -8.46 -14.48
CA ILE A 131 16.90 -9.05 -14.81
C ILE A 131 15.84 -8.61 -13.80
N LEU A 132 16.19 -8.58 -12.52
CA LEU A 132 15.31 -8.09 -11.47
C LEU A 132 15.09 -6.58 -11.63
N PHE A 133 16.15 -5.81 -11.91
CA PHE A 133 16.05 -4.38 -12.14
C PHE A 133 15.07 -4.02 -13.27
N GLU A 134 15.12 -4.72 -14.40
CA GLU A 134 14.21 -4.54 -15.54
C GLU A 134 12.73 -4.69 -15.13
N GLN A 135 12.42 -5.57 -14.17
CA GLN A 135 11.05 -5.76 -13.68
C GLN A 135 10.55 -4.61 -12.81
N PHE A 136 11.47 -3.85 -12.21
CA PHE A 136 11.20 -2.78 -11.26
C PHE A 136 11.50 -1.38 -11.82
N ILE A 137 11.97 -1.25 -13.06
CA ILE A 137 12.20 0.06 -13.69
C ILE A 137 10.91 0.63 -14.28
N ASN A 138 10.75 1.94 -14.20
CA ASN A 138 9.67 2.70 -14.84
C ASN A 138 10.14 3.34 -16.16
N ALA A 139 9.20 3.92 -16.92
CA ALA A 139 9.49 4.50 -18.23
C ALA A 139 10.49 5.69 -18.19
N ASN A 140 10.71 6.28 -17.02
CA ASN A 140 11.61 7.43 -16.80
C ASN A 140 12.96 7.00 -16.20
N GLY A 141 13.24 5.70 -16.10
CA GLY A 141 14.48 5.18 -15.50
C GLY A 141 14.51 5.22 -13.97
N GLY A 142 13.40 5.57 -13.32
CA GLY A 142 13.23 5.44 -11.87
C GLY A 142 12.59 4.11 -11.49
N ILE A 143 12.25 3.93 -10.21
CA ILE A 143 11.63 2.69 -9.74
C ILE A 143 10.10 2.71 -9.96
N ARG A 144 9.53 1.59 -10.38
CA ARG A 144 8.10 1.36 -10.58
C ARG A 144 7.43 1.13 -9.22
N THR A 145 7.04 2.22 -8.57
CA THR A 145 6.42 2.20 -7.23
C THR A 145 5.21 1.27 -7.13
N GLY A 146 4.37 1.16 -8.16
CA GLY A 146 3.25 0.22 -8.16
C GLY A 146 3.69 -1.24 -7.99
N LYS A 147 4.83 -1.63 -8.58
CA LYS A 147 5.40 -2.97 -8.40
C LYS A 147 6.00 -3.15 -7.00
N LEU A 148 6.60 -2.12 -6.43
CA LEU A 148 7.05 -2.13 -5.03
C LEU A 148 5.88 -2.29 -4.06
N MET A 149 4.77 -1.56 -4.25
CA MET A 149 3.56 -1.69 -3.44
C MET A 149 3.00 -3.11 -3.46
N GLU A 150 3.02 -3.74 -4.63
CA GLU A 150 2.65 -5.15 -4.79
C GLU A 150 3.56 -6.09 -3.98
N GLN A 151 4.87 -5.81 -3.90
CA GLN A 151 5.80 -6.58 -3.06
C GLN A 151 5.60 -6.34 -1.56
N LEU A 152 5.27 -5.10 -1.16
CA LEU A 152 5.01 -4.77 0.24
C LEU A 152 3.78 -5.49 0.78
N ASP A 153 2.71 -5.57 -0.01
CA ASP A 153 1.53 -6.36 0.37
C ASP A 153 1.88 -7.85 0.54
N ALA A 154 2.78 -8.37 -0.31
CA ALA A 154 3.23 -9.76 -0.23
C ALA A 154 4.11 -9.99 1.00
N LEU A 155 4.96 -9.03 1.34
CA LEU A 155 5.73 -9.05 2.57
C LEU A 155 4.82 -8.97 3.80
N ALA A 156 3.82 -8.08 3.79
CA ALA A 156 2.89 -7.89 4.89
C ALA A 156 2.11 -9.17 5.19
N GLY A 157 1.57 -9.84 4.17
CA GLY A 157 0.92 -11.12 4.42
C GLY A 157 1.87 -12.20 4.96
N SER A 158 3.17 -12.13 4.66
CA SER A 158 4.14 -13.16 5.05
C SER A 158 4.43 -13.00 6.53
N ILE A 159 4.64 -11.75 6.95
CA ILE A 159 4.74 -11.35 8.35
C ILE A 159 3.50 -11.80 9.12
N ALA A 160 2.30 -11.62 8.55
CA ALA A 160 1.04 -12.03 9.17
C ALA A 160 0.96 -13.55 9.38
N TYR A 161 1.32 -14.33 8.36
CA TYR A 161 1.34 -15.79 8.46
C TYR A 161 2.40 -16.29 9.44
N LYS A 162 3.59 -15.68 9.42
CA LYS A 162 4.67 -15.99 10.35
C LYS A 162 4.27 -15.73 11.81
N HIS A 163 3.55 -14.62 12.05
CA HIS A 163 2.96 -14.32 13.36
C HIS A 163 1.95 -15.38 13.81
N ILE A 164 1.12 -15.91 12.91
CA ILE A 164 0.12 -16.92 13.28
C ILE A 164 0.75 -18.32 13.45
N LEU A 165 1.61 -18.72 12.52
CA LEU A 165 2.05 -20.11 12.38
C LEU A 165 3.30 -20.42 13.19
N GLY A 166 4.31 -19.56 13.14
CA GLY A 166 5.61 -19.84 13.77
C GLY A 166 6.70 -19.06 13.08
N SER A 167 7.77 -18.73 13.79
CA SER A 167 9.01 -18.27 13.18
C SER A 167 9.55 -19.36 12.24
N ASP A 168 9.47 -20.62 12.65
CA ASP A 168 10.15 -21.76 12.01
C ASP A 168 9.42 -22.31 10.78
N VAL A 169 8.29 -21.70 10.42
CA VAL A 169 7.50 -22.11 9.27
C VAL A 169 8.00 -21.36 8.04
N HIS A 170 8.35 -22.09 6.99
CA HIS A 170 8.83 -21.52 5.73
C HIS A 170 7.87 -21.73 4.55
N SER A 171 6.82 -22.55 4.73
CA SER A 171 5.80 -22.82 3.72
C SER A 171 4.39 -22.78 4.32
N LEU A 172 3.45 -22.14 3.62
CA LEU A 172 2.07 -22.04 4.08
C LEU A 172 1.33 -23.39 4.10
N GLY A 173 1.65 -24.30 3.17
CA GLY A 173 0.86 -25.51 2.92
C GLY A 173 -0.48 -25.19 2.22
N SER A 174 -1.40 -26.15 2.19
CA SER A 174 -2.75 -25.93 1.66
C SER A 174 -3.66 -25.27 2.72
N ILE A 175 -4.76 -24.66 2.28
CA ILE A 175 -5.76 -24.07 3.19
C ILE A 175 -6.42 -25.15 4.05
N GLU A 176 -6.68 -26.32 3.46
CA GLU A 176 -7.34 -27.46 4.08
C GLU A 176 -6.53 -27.99 5.26
N ASP A 177 -5.21 -28.04 5.12
CA ASP A 177 -4.29 -28.47 6.19
C ASP A 177 -4.25 -27.49 7.38
N ARG A 178 -4.52 -26.20 7.13
CA ARG A 178 -4.34 -25.13 8.12
C ARG A 178 -5.65 -24.65 8.76
N GLY A 179 -6.78 -24.81 8.07
CA GLY A 179 -8.10 -24.37 8.54
C GLY A 179 -8.26 -22.84 8.69
N LEU A 180 -7.30 -22.04 8.20
CA LEU A 180 -7.34 -20.57 8.29
C LEU A 180 -6.70 -19.92 7.07
N TYR A 181 -7.03 -18.65 6.86
CA TYR A 181 -6.37 -17.80 5.87
C TYR A 181 -6.32 -16.33 6.30
N VAL A 182 -5.32 -15.62 5.80
CA VAL A 182 -5.11 -14.20 6.03
C VAL A 182 -5.35 -13.41 4.75
N VAL A 183 -6.05 -12.29 4.86
CA VAL A 183 -6.27 -11.35 3.76
C VAL A 183 -5.90 -9.94 4.15
N THR A 184 -5.46 -9.15 3.16
CA THR A 184 -5.28 -7.71 3.30
C THR A 184 -6.65 -7.05 3.39
N ALA A 185 -6.99 -6.50 4.56
CA ALA A 185 -8.25 -5.80 4.77
C ALA A 185 -8.16 -4.34 4.36
N ALA A 186 -7.03 -3.70 4.67
CA ALA A 186 -6.73 -2.36 4.23
C ALA A 186 -5.22 -2.13 4.13
N VAL A 187 -4.85 -1.19 3.29
CA VAL A 187 -3.55 -0.52 3.35
C VAL A 187 -3.83 0.84 3.95
N ASP A 188 -3.19 1.13 5.07
CA ASP A 188 -3.33 2.43 5.71
C ASP A 188 -2.43 3.43 4.97
N ARG A 189 -1.89 4.43 5.66
CA ARG A 189 -1.03 5.43 5.02
C ARG A 189 0.35 4.85 4.66
N ILE A 190 0.81 5.10 3.44
CA ILE A 190 2.19 4.87 2.99
C ILE A 190 2.81 6.23 2.68
N ASP A 191 3.96 6.53 3.29
CA ASP A 191 4.67 7.80 3.11
C ASP A 191 6.06 7.57 2.50
N MET A 192 6.37 8.32 1.43
CA MET A 192 7.68 8.38 0.81
C MET A 192 8.51 9.49 1.45
N LEU A 193 9.43 9.11 2.33
CA LEU A 193 10.29 10.04 3.08
C LEU A 193 11.40 10.61 2.20
N LYS A 194 11.93 9.80 1.29
CA LYS A 194 13.01 10.19 0.37
C LYS A 194 12.74 9.62 -1.02
N PRO A 195 13.15 10.32 -2.10
CA PRO A 195 13.00 9.79 -3.46
C PRO A 195 13.71 8.44 -3.62
N VAL A 196 13.05 7.53 -4.32
CA VAL A 196 13.60 6.21 -4.67
C VAL A 196 14.56 6.38 -5.87
N SER A 197 15.78 6.80 -5.57
CA SER A 197 16.93 7.05 -6.47
C SER A 197 16.75 8.09 -7.59
N THR A 198 17.66 9.07 -7.56
CA THR A 198 18.02 9.97 -8.66
C THR A 198 18.93 9.22 -9.64
N SER A 199 18.87 9.56 -10.93
CA SER A 199 19.45 8.91 -12.13
C SER A 199 20.95 8.55 -12.14
N GLN A 200 21.67 8.59 -11.02
CA GLN A 200 23.13 8.41 -10.96
C GLN A 200 23.59 7.19 -10.14
N SER A 201 22.73 6.52 -9.34
CA SER A 201 23.09 5.24 -8.72
C SER A 201 21.86 4.42 -8.30
N VAL A 202 21.75 3.19 -8.83
CA VAL A 202 20.76 2.20 -8.39
C VAL A 202 21.27 1.57 -7.10
N ALA A 203 20.53 1.76 -6.01
CA ALA A 203 20.78 1.10 -4.73
C ALA A 203 20.04 -0.23 -4.68
N ASP A 204 20.60 -1.20 -3.95
CA ASP A 204 19.83 -2.38 -3.58
C ASP A 204 18.75 -1.96 -2.57
N LEU A 205 17.58 -2.58 -2.62
CA LEU A 205 16.49 -2.24 -1.70
C LEU A 205 16.29 -3.36 -0.69
N ARG A 206 16.03 -2.98 0.56
CA ARG A 206 15.53 -3.90 1.59
C ARG A 206 14.11 -3.53 1.93
N LEU A 207 13.19 -4.46 1.69
CA LEU A 207 11.83 -4.38 2.21
C LEU A 207 11.79 -5.18 3.50
N SER A 208 11.33 -4.60 4.59
CA SER A 208 11.26 -5.28 5.90
C SER A 208 10.02 -4.87 6.66
N GLY A 209 9.64 -5.63 7.67
CA GLY A 209 8.52 -5.27 8.54
C GLY A 209 8.26 -6.29 9.62
N ASN A 210 7.34 -5.94 10.52
CA ASN A 210 6.86 -6.79 11.59
C ASN A 210 5.45 -6.37 12.01
N VAL A 211 4.76 -7.25 12.75
CA VAL A 211 3.49 -6.90 13.40
C VAL A 211 3.78 -5.90 14.52
N ILE A 212 3.01 -4.81 14.55
CA ILE A 212 3.14 -3.75 15.56
C ILE A 212 1.94 -3.69 16.50
N TYR A 213 0.78 -4.19 16.07
CA TYR A 213 -0.44 -4.23 16.87
C TYR A 213 -1.29 -5.44 16.49
N THR A 214 -1.91 -6.05 17.51
CA THR A 214 -2.85 -7.17 17.35
C THR A 214 -4.18 -6.79 18.00
N GLY A 215 -5.26 -6.94 17.23
CA GLY A 215 -6.63 -6.90 17.72
C GLY A 215 -7.14 -8.31 18.02
N ARG A 216 -8.46 -8.52 17.96
CA ARG A 216 -9.04 -9.87 18.13
C ARG A 216 -8.66 -10.81 16.99
N SER A 217 -8.88 -10.37 15.75
CA SER A 217 -8.64 -11.14 14.52
C SER A 217 -7.89 -10.33 13.46
N SER A 218 -7.34 -9.18 13.85
CA SER A 218 -6.69 -8.21 12.97
C SER A 218 -5.28 -7.96 13.44
N MET A 219 -4.39 -7.67 12.50
CA MET A 219 -2.99 -7.37 12.76
C MET A 219 -2.61 -6.14 11.96
N GLU A 220 -1.98 -5.16 12.60
CA GLU A 220 -1.36 -4.03 11.93
C GLU A 220 0.12 -4.32 11.74
N ILE A 221 0.58 -4.21 10.50
CA ILE A 221 1.93 -4.55 10.08
C ILE A 221 2.59 -3.28 9.58
N ALA A 222 3.67 -2.89 10.25
CA ALA A 222 4.50 -1.81 9.78
C ALA A 222 5.54 -2.39 8.81
N VAL A 223 5.62 -1.79 7.63
CA VAL A 223 6.62 -2.12 6.62
C VAL A 223 7.50 -0.91 6.35
N LYS A 224 8.74 -1.20 6.00
CA LYS A 224 9.80 -0.23 5.77
C LYS A 224 10.57 -0.60 4.52
N MET A 225 10.90 0.40 3.72
CA MET A 225 11.79 0.28 2.59
C MET A 225 13.07 1.09 2.83
N GLU A 226 14.21 0.43 2.73
CA GLU A 226 15.54 1.03 2.86
C GLU A 226 16.33 0.88 1.56
N ALA A 227 17.07 1.91 1.18
CA ALA A 227 18.13 1.82 0.17
C ALA A 227 19.46 1.47 0.83
N LEU A 228 20.14 0.49 0.24
CA LEU A 228 21.45 0.02 0.63
C LEU A 228 22.46 0.46 -0.42
N TYR A 229 23.38 1.32 0.00
CA TYR A 229 24.50 1.77 -0.83
C TYR A 229 25.73 0.91 -0.54
N SER A 230 26.64 0.83 -1.52
CA SER A 230 27.87 0.03 -1.44
C SER A 230 28.88 0.54 -0.43
N ASP A 231 28.76 1.79 0.02
CA ASP A 231 29.86 2.55 0.62
C ASP A 231 29.76 2.56 2.15
N ASP A 232 29.56 1.38 2.77
CA ASP A 232 29.35 1.15 4.23
C ASP A 232 28.39 2.14 4.92
N SER A 233 27.56 2.81 4.13
CA SER A 233 26.69 3.89 4.58
C SER A 233 25.47 3.30 5.26
N GLU A 234 25.02 3.95 6.34
CA GLU A 234 23.80 3.55 7.03
C GLU A 234 22.61 3.45 6.05
N PRO A 235 21.79 2.37 6.14
CA PRO A 235 20.65 2.18 5.27
C PRO A 235 19.72 3.40 5.26
N LEU A 236 19.45 3.91 4.06
CA LEU A 236 18.63 5.09 3.87
C LEU A 236 17.15 4.70 3.86
N THR A 237 16.39 5.12 4.88
CA THR A 237 14.94 4.87 4.89
C THR A 237 14.25 5.73 3.83
N LEU A 238 13.61 5.06 2.86
CA LEU A 238 12.92 5.68 1.74
C LEU A 238 11.43 5.82 2.00
N MET A 239 10.81 4.80 2.59
CA MET A 239 9.36 4.76 2.80
C MET A 239 9.00 3.92 4.02
N ILE A 240 7.91 4.34 4.66
CA ILE A 240 7.26 3.60 5.73
C ILE A 240 5.77 3.48 5.37
N GLY A 241 5.22 2.30 5.57
CA GLY A 241 3.82 1.99 5.28
C GLY A 241 3.23 1.08 6.33
N ARG A 242 1.90 1.00 6.34
CA ARG A 242 1.15 0.15 7.27
C ARG A 242 0.08 -0.64 6.55
N PHE A 243 -0.03 -1.91 6.91
CA PHE A 243 -0.97 -2.86 6.33
C PHE A 243 -1.82 -3.45 7.44
N SER A 244 -3.14 -3.41 7.25
CA SER A 244 -4.13 -4.03 8.11
C SER A 244 -4.50 -5.40 7.55
N MET A 245 -4.05 -6.45 8.22
CA MET A 245 -4.33 -7.85 7.86
C MET A 245 -5.42 -8.42 8.77
N VAL A 246 -6.25 -9.33 8.24
CA VAL A 246 -7.27 -10.03 9.04
C VAL A 246 -7.20 -11.52 8.85
N CYS A 247 -7.29 -12.25 9.96
CA CYS A 247 -7.34 -13.71 9.99
C CYS A 247 -8.80 -14.17 9.90
N ARG A 248 -9.02 -15.15 9.02
CA ARG A 248 -10.32 -15.76 8.74
C ARG A 248 -10.24 -17.26 8.89
N ASP A 249 -11.32 -17.84 9.38
CA ASP A 249 -11.50 -19.28 9.42
C ASP A 249 -11.82 -19.81 8.02
N ALA A 250 -11.17 -20.89 7.59
CA ALA A 250 -11.29 -21.39 6.23
C ALA A 250 -12.66 -22.01 5.92
N ALA A 251 -13.29 -22.66 6.90
CA ALA A 251 -14.58 -23.32 6.72
C ALA A 251 -15.75 -22.32 6.83
N THR A 252 -15.71 -21.43 7.82
CA THR A 252 -16.82 -20.52 8.12
C THR A 252 -16.68 -19.14 7.49
N HIS A 253 -15.50 -18.80 6.96
CA HIS A 253 -15.13 -17.44 6.53
C HIS A 253 -15.28 -16.35 7.61
N SER A 254 -15.52 -16.76 8.86
CA SER A 254 -15.70 -15.87 10.01
C SER A 254 -14.34 -15.38 10.53
N SER A 255 -14.36 -14.37 11.39
CA SER A 255 -13.14 -13.85 12.02
C SER A 255 -12.51 -14.89 12.94
N ARG A 256 -11.24 -15.26 12.70
CA ARG A 256 -10.47 -16.15 13.57
C ARG A 256 -9.50 -15.36 14.45
N ALA A 257 -9.36 -15.75 15.71
CA ALA A 257 -8.49 -15.06 16.65
C ALA A 257 -7.01 -15.15 16.26
N VAL A 258 -6.23 -14.13 16.59
CA VAL A 258 -4.77 -14.09 16.40
C VAL A 258 -4.06 -13.97 17.75
N GLY A 259 -2.83 -14.47 17.84
CA GLY A 259 -2.03 -14.40 19.05
C GLY A 259 -1.75 -12.94 19.44
N ALA A 260 -1.87 -12.61 20.73
CA ALA A 260 -1.54 -11.29 21.24
C ALA A 260 -0.04 -11.00 21.10
N LEU A 261 0.34 -9.72 21.08
CA LEU A 261 1.76 -9.36 21.11
C LEU A 261 2.27 -9.40 22.55
N GLU A 262 3.38 -10.10 22.76
CA GLU A 262 4.13 -10.04 24.00
C GLU A 262 5.02 -8.78 23.98
N LEU A 263 4.77 -7.87 24.92
CA LEU A 263 5.43 -6.57 24.98
C LEU A 263 6.53 -6.63 26.05
N SER A 264 7.69 -7.16 25.66
CA SER A 264 8.82 -7.38 26.59
C SER A 264 9.55 -6.07 26.93
N THR A 265 9.74 -5.18 25.94
CA THR A 265 10.50 -3.93 26.10
C THR A 265 9.62 -2.68 26.06
N ASP A 266 10.14 -1.56 26.58
CA ASP A 266 9.47 -0.26 26.47
C ASP A 266 9.31 0.21 25.02
N ASP A 267 10.28 -0.11 24.15
CA ASP A 267 10.20 0.16 22.72
C ASP A 267 9.04 -0.59 22.05
N GLU A 268 8.82 -1.87 22.40
CA GLU A 268 7.67 -2.66 21.94
C GLU A 268 6.35 -2.11 22.49
N ARG A 269 6.32 -1.67 23.75
CA ARG A 269 5.14 -0.99 24.33
C ARG A 269 4.81 0.30 23.60
N GLN A 270 5.81 1.10 23.25
CA GLN A 270 5.62 2.32 22.45
C GLN A 270 5.11 2.01 21.04
N LEU A 271 5.69 1.01 20.38
CA LEU A 271 5.29 0.58 19.04
C LEU A 271 3.85 0.07 19.01
N PHE A 272 3.44 -0.67 20.05
CA PHE A 272 2.06 -1.11 20.24
C PHE A 272 1.11 0.06 20.48
N ALA A 273 1.51 1.05 21.29
CA ALA A 273 0.72 2.25 21.53
C ALA A 273 0.46 3.06 20.25
N TYR A 274 1.44 3.13 19.33
CA TYR A 274 1.22 3.73 18.01
C TYR A 274 0.13 2.98 17.23
N GLY A 275 0.24 1.65 17.10
CA GLY A 275 -0.78 0.86 16.40
C GLY A 275 -2.17 0.95 17.06
N GLU A 276 -2.24 0.98 18.38
CA GLU A 276 -3.51 1.20 19.09
C GLU A 276 -4.11 2.58 18.77
N GLY A 277 -3.28 3.63 18.78
CA GLY A 277 -3.66 4.98 18.38
C GLY A 277 -4.17 5.05 16.95
N HIS A 278 -3.51 4.33 16.02
CA HIS A 278 -3.93 4.21 14.63
C HIS A 278 -5.31 3.58 14.51
N GLN A 279 -5.52 2.46 15.19
CA GLN A 279 -6.79 1.76 15.20
C GLN A 279 -7.93 2.61 15.79
N LYS A 280 -7.64 3.41 16.82
CA LYS A 280 -8.58 4.37 17.41
C LYS A 280 -8.92 5.50 16.43
N ARG A 281 -7.92 6.13 15.79
CA ARG A 281 -8.10 7.18 14.77
C ARG A 281 -8.96 6.68 13.61
N LYS A 282 -8.68 5.48 13.11
CA LYS A 282 -9.44 4.83 12.02
C LYS A 282 -10.91 4.59 12.39
N LYS A 283 -11.18 4.11 13.60
CA LYS A 283 -12.55 3.94 14.11
C LYS A 283 -13.27 5.28 14.25
N ALA A 284 -12.58 6.31 14.77
CA ALA A 284 -13.14 7.66 14.90
C ALA A 284 -13.50 8.25 13.53
N GLN A 285 -12.58 8.18 12.56
CA GLN A 285 -12.80 8.65 11.18
C GLN A 285 -13.97 7.93 10.50
N SER A 286 -14.13 6.62 10.74
CA SER A 286 -15.28 5.86 10.23
C SER A 286 -16.60 6.29 10.87
N LEU A 287 -16.60 6.75 12.14
CA LEU A 287 -17.80 7.26 12.80
C LEU A 287 -18.17 8.66 12.31
N THR A 288 -17.18 9.50 11.99
CA THR A 288 -17.37 10.87 11.50
C THR A 288 -17.39 10.96 9.97
N SER A 289 -17.54 9.84 9.25
CA SER A 289 -17.57 9.84 7.79
C SER A 289 -18.78 10.65 7.27
N LEU A 290 -18.62 11.35 6.15
CA LEU A 290 -19.71 12.12 5.52
C LEU A 290 -20.93 11.27 5.12
N ASP A 291 -20.76 9.96 4.92
CA ASP A 291 -21.86 9.00 4.72
C ASP A 291 -22.76 8.84 5.96
N ARG A 292 -22.29 9.25 7.14
CA ARG A 292 -22.96 9.08 8.44
C ARG A 292 -23.30 10.40 9.12
N VAL A 293 -22.40 11.37 9.05
CA VAL A 293 -22.52 12.66 9.74
C VAL A 293 -22.41 13.77 8.71
N PRO A 294 -23.32 14.77 8.71
CA PRO A 294 -23.22 15.90 7.80
C PRO A 294 -21.93 16.71 8.06
N PRO A 295 -21.44 17.47 7.06
CA PRO A 295 -20.28 18.32 7.22
C PRO A 295 -20.48 19.32 8.37
N SER A 296 -19.42 19.56 9.12
CA SER A 296 -19.39 20.53 10.19
C SER A 296 -19.60 21.96 9.66
N SER A 297 -20.01 22.87 10.55
CA SER A 297 -20.17 24.29 10.18
C SER A 297 -18.87 24.89 9.65
N GLU A 298 -17.72 24.45 10.16
CA GLU A 298 -16.40 24.89 9.71
C GLU A 298 -16.13 24.40 8.28
N GLU A 299 -16.30 23.10 8.01
CA GLU A 299 -16.15 22.53 6.66
C GLU A 299 -17.10 23.19 5.65
N ALA A 300 -18.37 23.41 6.02
CA ALA A 300 -19.34 24.10 5.18
C ALA A 300 -18.90 25.54 4.87
N SER A 301 -18.33 26.25 5.85
CA SER A 301 -17.81 27.61 5.64
C SER A 301 -16.61 27.63 4.68
N VAL A 302 -15.72 26.64 4.78
CA VAL A 302 -14.58 26.46 3.87
C VAL A 302 -15.07 26.17 2.45
N LEU A 303 -16.01 25.24 2.29
CA LEU A 303 -16.62 24.94 0.98
C LEU A 303 -17.31 26.16 0.37
N HIS A 304 -18.03 26.93 1.19
CA HIS A 304 -18.71 28.13 0.73
C HIS A 304 -17.72 29.22 0.30
N SER A 305 -16.68 29.47 1.08
CA SER A 305 -15.62 30.43 0.72
C SER A 305 -14.89 30.02 -0.55
N PHE A 306 -14.59 28.72 -0.72
CA PHE A 306 -14.01 28.17 -1.95
C PHE A 306 -14.93 28.37 -3.15
N PHE A 307 -16.24 28.12 -3.01
CA PHE A 307 -17.22 28.34 -4.06
C PHE A 307 -17.37 29.82 -4.44
N LEU A 308 -17.35 30.73 -3.48
CA LEU A 308 -17.39 32.18 -3.76
C LEU A 308 -16.16 32.65 -4.52
N ALA A 309 -14.97 32.16 -4.14
CA ALA A 309 -13.71 32.52 -4.78
C ALA A 309 -13.57 31.91 -6.19
N ASN A 310 -13.94 30.64 -6.37
CA ASN A 310 -13.63 29.89 -7.60
C ASN A 310 -14.88 29.54 -8.43
N GLY A 311 -16.00 29.23 -7.79
CA GLY A 311 -17.23 28.78 -8.45
C GLY A 311 -17.92 29.85 -9.29
N LYS A 312 -17.82 31.13 -8.91
CA LYS A 312 -18.35 32.25 -9.71
C LYS A 312 -17.55 32.48 -11.00
N ALA A 313 -16.25 32.20 -11.01
CA ALA A 313 -15.37 32.42 -12.15
C ALA A 313 -15.55 31.38 -13.28
N VAL A 314 -16.08 30.19 -12.97
CA VAL A 314 -16.36 29.15 -13.99
C VAL A 314 -17.41 29.62 -15.03
N ARG A 315 -18.29 30.56 -14.67
CA ARG A 315 -19.31 31.10 -15.58
C ARG A 315 -18.80 32.19 -16.55
N LYS A 316 -17.61 32.74 -16.33
CA LYS A 316 -16.95 33.73 -17.20
C LYS A 316 -15.50 33.28 -17.43
N LEU A 317 -15.32 32.29 -18.28
CA LEU A 317 -14.00 31.83 -18.75
C LEU A 317 -13.42 32.88 -19.72
N GLU A 318 -13.04 34.05 -19.19
CA GLU A 318 -12.16 34.95 -19.91
C GLU A 318 -10.72 34.39 -19.81
N PRO A 319 -9.97 34.22 -20.92
CA PRO A 319 -8.66 33.54 -20.94
C PRO A 319 -7.51 34.32 -20.27
N THR A 320 -7.82 35.31 -19.44
CA THR A 320 -6.86 36.29 -18.91
C THR A 320 -6.08 35.84 -17.67
N ASP A 321 -6.48 34.74 -17.02
CA ASP A 321 -5.80 34.25 -15.82
C ASP A 321 -4.62 33.33 -16.19
N ALA A 322 -3.44 33.55 -15.59
CA ALA A 322 -2.21 32.76 -15.80
C ALA A 322 -2.29 31.27 -15.37
N THR A 323 -3.49 30.78 -15.02
CA THR A 323 -3.77 29.41 -14.57
C THR A 323 -4.81 28.75 -15.48
N GLU A 324 -4.40 27.68 -16.19
CA GLU A 324 -5.32 26.83 -16.97
C GLU A 324 -6.23 26.07 -15.99
N ARG A 325 -7.53 26.40 -15.97
CA ARG A 325 -8.52 25.72 -15.14
C ARG A 325 -9.19 24.61 -15.93
N VAL A 326 -9.26 23.42 -15.34
CA VAL A 326 -9.85 22.23 -15.97
C VAL A 326 -10.96 21.67 -15.07
N THR A 327 -12.04 21.18 -15.67
CA THR A 327 -13.12 20.54 -14.91
C THR A 327 -12.74 19.13 -14.47
N MET A 328 -13.19 18.70 -13.29
CA MET A 328 -12.95 17.35 -12.76
C MET A 328 -13.46 16.24 -13.70
N LYS A 329 -14.55 16.51 -14.42
CA LYS A 329 -15.13 15.58 -15.39
C LYS A 329 -14.20 15.34 -16.58
N SER A 330 -13.50 16.37 -17.06
CA SER A 330 -12.58 16.25 -18.21
C SER A 330 -11.29 15.52 -17.89
N THR A 331 -10.99 15.29 -16.62
CA THR A 331 -9.76 14.65 -16.16
C THR A 331 -10.00 13.19 -15.76
N ARG A 332 -11.18 12.64 -16.06
CA ARG A 332 -11.51 11.23 -15.77
C ARG A 332 -10.85 10.28 -16.76
N LEU A 333 -9.98 9.41 -16.26
CA LEU A 333 -9.48 8.24 -16.98
C LEU A 333 -10.37 7.01 -16.69
N GLN A 334 -10.23 5.84 -17.29
CA GLN A 334 -10.89 4.62 -16.75
C GLN A 334 -10.27 3.40 -17.40
N ASN A 335 -9.92 2.40 -16.59
CA ASN A 335 -9.49 1.10 -17.08
C ASN A 335 -10.46 0.00 -16.65
N CYS A 336 -10.47 -1.09 -17.40
CA CYS A 336 -11.25 -2.28 -17.12
C CYS A 336 -10.35 -3.49 -17.32
N PHE A 337 -10.26 -4.35 -16.33
CA PHE A 337 -9.34 -5.49 -16.33
C PHE A 337 -10.09 -6.79 -16.08
N MET A 338 -9.74 -7.81 -16.84
CA MET A 338 -10.13 -9.18 -16.58
C MET A 338 -9.10 -9.79 -15.62
N MET A 339 -9.56 -10.42 -14.53
CA MET A 339 -8.67 -11.00 -13.52
C MET A 339 -8.29 -12.43 -13.87
N PHE A 340 -6.99 -12.68 -14.03
CA PHE A 340 -6.48 -13.97 -14.50
C PHE A 340 -5.81 -14.79 -13.39
N PRO A 341 -5.71 -16.13 -13.54
CA PRO A 341 -5.15 -17.00 -12.51
C PRO A 341 -3.70 -16.69 -12.09
N GLN A 342 -2.91 -16.00 -12.90
CA GLN A 342 -1.53 -15.57 -12.57
C GLN A 342 -1.50 -14.49 -11.48
N GLU A 343 -2.63 -13.83 -11.24
CA GLU A 343 -2.78 -12.72 -10.29
C GLU A 343 -3.36 -13.19 -8.94
N ARG A 344 -3.48 -14.51 -8.76
CA ARG A 344 -4.06 -15.13 -7.57
C ARG A 344 -3.07 -15.17 -6.40
N ASN A 345 -3.63 -15.12 -5.19
CA ASN A 345 -2.94 -15.49 -3.97
C ASN A 345 -3.05 -17.01 -3.71
N VAL A 346 -2.39 -17.48 -2.65
CA VAL A 346 -2.53 -18.85 -2.10
C VAL A 346 -3.97 -19.30 -1.84
N HIS A 347 -4.96 -18.40 -1.84
CA HIS A 347 -6.38 -18.68 -1.63
C HIS A 347 -7.22 -18.70 -2.90
N GLY A 348 -6.58 -18.64 -4.08
CA GLY A 348 -7.31 -18.61 -5.35
C GLY A 348 -8.14 -17.35 -5.57
N LYS A 349 -7.90 -16.28 -4.80
CA LYS A 349 -8.49 -14.95 -5.00
C LYS A 349 -7.46 -14.01 -5.59
N VAL A 350 -7.90 -12.93 -6.24
CA VAL A 350 -6.98 -11.90 -6.73
C VAL A 350 -6.21 -11.31 -5.55
N PHE A 351 -4.91 -11.22 -5.72
CA PHE A 351 -4.00 -10.69 -4.72
C PHE A 351 -4.18 -9.17 -4.54
N GLY A 352 -4.30 -8.70 -3.29
CA GLY A 352 -4.57 -7.29 -2.97
C GLY A 352 -3.55 -6.33 -3.57
N GLY A 353 -2.26 -6.66 -3.46
CA GLY A 353 -1.17 -5.86 -4.02
C GLY A 353 -1.20 -5.73 -5.54
N HIS A 354 -1.80 -6.69 -6.26
CA HIS A 354 -1.99 -6.56 -7.71
C HIS A 354 -3.04 -5.48 -8.03
N LEU A 355 -4.17 -5.50 -7.30
CA LEU A 355 -5.20 -4.46 -7.44
C LEU A 355 -4.66 -3.08 -7.07
N MET A 356 -3.81 -2.99 -6.04
CA MET A 356 -3.13 -1.76 -5.66
C MET A 356 -2.21 -1.26 -6.77
N ARG A 357 -1.41 -2.14 -7.38
CA ARG A 357 -0.55 -1.77 -8.51
C ARG A 357 -1.36 -1.17 -9.64
N LEU A 358 -2.47 -1.82 -10.03
CA LEU A 358 -3.34 -1.33 -11.10
C LEU A 358 -3.95 0.04 -10.76
N ALA A 359 -4.40 0.23 -9.51
CA ALA A 359 -4.95 1.50 -9.04
C ALA A 359 -3.89 2.61 -9.05
N TYR A 360 -2.70 2.32 -8.53
CA TYR A 360 -1.57 3.26 -8.50
C TYR A 360 -1.17 3.68 -9.92
N GLU A 361 -1.00 2.73 -10.84
CA GLU A 361 -0.58 3.01 -12.22
C GLU A 361 -1.62 3.86 -12.97
N LEU A 362 -2.90 3.59 -12.73
CA LEU A 362 -4.00 4.41 -13.25
C LEU A 362 -3.95 5.85 -12.70
N GLY A 363 -3.78 6.02 -11.38
CA GLY A 363 -3.67 7.33 -10.74
C GLY A 363 -2.42 8.11 -11.17
N PHE A 364 -1.29 7.42 -11.31
CA PHE A 364 -0.04 8.01 -11.80
C PHE A 364 -0.16 8.47 -13.26
N THR A 365 -0.84 7.68 -14.11
CA THR A 365 -1.08 8.05 -15.51
C THR A 365 -2.03 9.24 -15.60
N ASN A 366 -3.11 9.23 -14.82
CA ASN A 366 -4.06 10.34 -14.75
C ASN A 366 -3.37 11.64 -14.31
N SER A 367 -2.55 11.58 -13.26
CA SER A 367 -1.79 12.73 -12.75
C SER A 367 -0.79 13.24 -13.79
N SER A 368 -0.12 12.33 -14.50
CA SER A 368 0.83 12.68 -15.57
C SER A 368 0.13 13.34 -16.77
N LEU A 369 -1.06 12.89 -17.14
CA LEU A 369 -1.88 13.48 -18.21
C LEU A 369 -2.36 14.89 -17.83
N PHE A 370 -2.75 15.08 -16.57
CA PHE A 370 -3.16 16.38 -16.05
C PHE A 370 -1.97 17.35 -15.97
N ALA A 371 -0.85 16.90 -15.41
CA ALA A 371 0.39 17.67 -15.26
C ALA A 371 1.05 18.04 -16.59
N ARG A 372 0.85 17.21 -17.62
CA ARG A 372 1.63 17.24 -18.87
C ARG A 372 3.15 17.21 -18.62
N GLY A 373 3.56 16.54 -17.53
CA GLY A 373 4.92 16.54 -17.02
C GLY A 373 5.21 15.36 -16.07
N PRO A 374 6.47 15.21 -15.62
CA PRO A 374 6.86 14.15 -14.69
C PRO A 374 6.22 14.39 -13.31
N VAL A 375 5.56 13.36 -12.78
CA VAL A 375 4.98 13.37 -11.43
C VAL A 375 5.76 12.45 -10.51
N ARG A 376 5.79 12.79 -9.23
CA ARG A 376 6.43 11.98 -8.19
C ARG A 376 5.39 11.48 -7.21
N PHE A 377 5.53 10.24 -6.79
CA PHE A 377 4.76 9.70 -5.68
C PHE A 377 5.25 10.26 -4.33
N LEU A 378 4.31 10.72 -3.51
CA LEU A 378 4.58 11.26 -2.17
C LEU A 378 3.98 10.37 -1.10
N SER A 379 2.68 10.11 -1.18
CA SER A 379 1.96 9.33 -0.19
C SER A 379 0.79 8.61 -0.82
N LEU A 380 0.35 7.53 -0.17
CA LEU A 380 -0.88 6.84 -0.48
C LEU A 380 -1.75 6.86 0.77
N ASP A 381 -2.96 7.39 0.62
CA ASP A 381 -4.00 7.38 1.65
C ASP A 381 -4.64 5.98 1.76
N GLU A 382 -5.55 5.81 2.73
CA GLU A 382 -6.13 4.50 3.04
C GLU A 382 -6.84 3.85 1.84
N ILE A 383 -6.47 2.61 1.53
CA ILE A 383 -7.17 1.72 0.60
C ILE A 383 -7.84 0.61 1.41
N SER A 384 -9.14 0.42 1.28
CA SER A 384 -9.89 -0.66 1.93
C SER A 384 -10.40 -1.70 0.94
N PHE A 385 -10.23 -2.98 1.27
CA PHE A 385 -10.72 -4.11 0.50
C PHE A 385 -12.02 -4.64 1.10
N LYS A 386 -13.16 -4.16 0.57
CA LYS A 386 -14.48 -4.51 1.11
C LYS A 386 -14.90 -5.95 0.83
N ARG A 387 -14.49 -6.52 -0.30
CA ARG A 387 -14.88 -7.87 -0.75
C ARG A 387 -13.71 -8.55 -1.47
N PRO A 388 -13.55 -9.87 -1.33
CA PRO A 388 -12.59 -10.62 -2.12
C PRO A 388 -12.99 -10.61 -3.60
N VAL A 389 -12.00 -10.58 -4.49
CA VAL A 389 -12.21 -10.63 -5.95
C VAL A 389 -11.85 -12.02 -6.45
N ASN A 390 -12.76 -12.65 -7.18
CA ASN A 390 -12.55 -13.98 -7.76
C ASN A 390 -11.78 -13.87 -9.07
N ILE A 391 -11.01 -14.90 -9.40
CA ILE A 391 -10.48 -15.08 -10.76
C ILE A 391 -11.66 -15.19 -11.73
N GLY A 392 -11.51 -14.60 -12.92
CA GLY A 392 -12.62 -14.48 -13.87
C GLY A 392 -13.46 -13.21 -13.69
N SER A 393 -13.26 -12.45 -12.62
CA SER A 393 -14.01 -11.21 -12.41
C SER A 393 -13.52 -10.10 -13.33
N ILE A 394 -14.45 -9.31 -13.85
CA ILE A 394 -14.15 -8.06 -14.53
C ILE A 394 -14.11 -6.95 -13.48
N VAL A 395 -12.93 -6.39 -13.24
CA VAL A 395 -12.74 -5.31 -12.27
C VAL A 395 -12.60 -4.00 -13.02
N ARG A 396 -13.43 -3.05 -12.62
CA ARG A 396 -13.31 -1.64 -12.98
C ARG A 396 -12.86 -0.89 -11.73
N PRO A 397 -11.57 -0.55 -11.61
CA PRO A 397 -11.10 0.22 -10.46
C PRO A 397 -11.83 1.58 -10.48
N PRO A 398 -12.53 1.99 -9.41
CA PRO A 398 -13.34 3.22 -9.41
C PRO A 398 -12.50 4.52 -9.38
N TRP A 399 -11.19 4.44 -9.54
CA TRP A 399 -10.21 5.47 -9.16
C TRP A 399 -10.01 6.60 -10.18
N THR A 400 -11.09 7.06 -10.81
CA THR A 400 -10.96 8.08 -11.86
C THR A 400 -12.09 9.08 -11.98
N ASP A 401 -13.05 9.11 -11.06
CA ASP A 401 -13.66 10.42 -10.77
C ASP A 401 -12.68 11.16 -9.85
N TRP A 402 -12.26 12.36 -10.26
CA TRP A 402 -11.41 13.20 -9.42
C TRP A 402 -12.08 13.57 -8.08
N ASP A 403 -13.39 13.34 -7.94
CA ASP A 403 -14.12 13.40 -6.66
C ASP A 403 -13.61 12.37 -5.63
N ALA A 404 -13.00 11.25 -6.06
CA ALA A 404 -12.46 10.21 -5.18
C ALA A 404 -10.92 10.28 -4.99
N MET A 405 -10.20 11.07 -5.80
CA MET A 405 -8.74 11.22 -5.70
C MET A 405 -8.28 12.40 -4.82
N PHE A 406 -9.18 13.26 -4.34
CA PHE A 406 -8.85 14.24 -3.28
C PHE A 406 -8.78 13.57 -1.90
N GLY A 407 -7.75 12.73 -1.79
CA GLY A 407 -7.08 12.26 -0.60
C GLY A 407 -5.60 12.07 -0.98
N ARG A 408 -4.87 13.20 -1.09
CA ARG A 408 -3.41 13.33 -0.97
C ARG A 408 -2.47 12.41 -1.77
N CYS A 409 -2.88 11.83 -2.90
CA CYS A 409 -2.02 10.83 -3.57
C CYS A 409 -0.95 11.39 -4.54
N PHE A 410 -1.14 12.58 -5.13
CA PHE A 410 -0.20 13.09 -6.13
C PHE A 410 -0.11 14.62 -6.09
N ASP A 411 1.11 15.14 -5.93
CA ASP A 411 1.43 16.51 -6.29
C ASP A 411 1.88 16.56 -7.74
N VAL A 412 1.34 17.53 -8.46
CA VAL A 412 1.70 17.86 -9.84
C VAL A 412 2.60 19.09 -9.77
N CYS A 413 3.88 18.93 -10.13
CA CYS A 413 4.87 20.01 -10.20
C CYS A 413 4.74 20.87 -11.45
#